data_AF-A0A932XP62-F1
#
_entry.id   AF-A0A932XP62-F1
#
_cell.length_a   1.000
_cell.length_b   1.000
_cell.length_c   1.000
_cell.angle_alpha   90.00
_cell.angle_beta   90.00
_cell.angle_gamma   90.00
#
_symmetry.space_group_name_H-M   'P 1'
#
loop_
_entity.id
_entity.type
_entity.pdbx_description
1 polymer ?
#
loop_
_entity_poly.entity_id
_entity_poly.type
_entity_poly.pdbx_seq_one_letter_code
_entity_poly.pdbx_strand_id
1 'polypeptide(L)'
;MKTYSIDNQTYAIHATSEQGGVWMVHFLWGKKDFRIFLERAGTSSAEAALPGTLHSQSTGNLSVSRFQYLYNFEWHEYDRVSGHGLALEEVRWTRGKTRRYVELPQGFLDAAIQLACGEFGLTRARQGTAA
;
A
#
# COMPACT_ATOMS: atom_id res chain seq x y z
N MET A 1 0.80 1.00 19.43
CA MET A 1 1.35 0.29 18.24
C MET A 1 0.65 -1.05 18.16
N LYS A 2 -0.13 -1.27 17.11
CA LYS A 2 -0.87 -2.53 16.90
C LYS A 2 -0.06 -3.44 15.96
N THR A 3 -0.02 -4.73 16.22
CA THR A 3 0.68 -5.71 15.37
C THR A 3 -0.31 -6.56 14.59
N TYR A 4 0.09 -6.93 13.38
CA TYR A 4 -0.70 -7.74 12.44
C TYR A 4 0.18 -8.84 11.89
N SER A 5 -0.38 -10.04 11.75
CA SER A 5 0.29 -11.15 11.07
C SER A 5 -0.47 -11.49 9.80
N ILE A 6 0.18 -11.33 8.66
CA ILE A 6 -0.38 -11.58 7.32
C ILE A 6 0.66 -12.41 6.57
N ASP A 7 0.26 -13.56 6.02
CA ASP A 7 1.11 -14.45 5.22
C ASP A 7 2.48 -14.75 5.86
N ASN A 8 2.48 -15.11 7.16
CA ASN A 8 3.68 -15.37 7.98
C ASN A 8 4.65 -14.18 8.12
N GLN A 9 4.22 -12.97 7.77
CA GLN A 9 4.95 -11.73 8.02
C GLN A 9 4.29 -10.96 9.14
N THR A 10 5.10 -10.35 10.01
CA THR A 10 4.62 -9.49 11.09
C THR A 10 4.80 -8.03 10.71
N TYR A 11 3.72 -7.27 10.81
CA TYR A 11 3.65 -5.84 10.57
C TYR A 11 3.25 -5.12 11.85
N ALA A 12 3.70 -3.89 12.00
CA ALA A 12 3.31 -3.07 13.13
C ALA A 12 2.87 -1.68 12.67
N ILE A 13 1.66 -1.28 13.05
CA ILE A 13 1.11 0.03 12.70
C ILE A 13 1.63 1.06 13.68
N HIS A 14 2.36 2.02 13.14
CA HIS A 14 2.92 3.14 13.87
C HIS A 14 1.89 4.26 14.03
N ALA A 15 1.22 4.64 12.94
CA ALA A 15 0.23 5.71 12.95
C ALA A 15 -0.81 5.51 11.83
N THR A 16 -2.00 6.08 12.05
CA THR A 16 -3.06 6.21 11.04
C THR A 16 -3.55 7.65 10.99
N SER A 17 -4.09 8.05 9.85
CA SER A 17 -4.67 9.39 9.65
C SER A 17 -5.83 9.31 8.66
N GLU A 18 -6.86 10.12 8.91
CA GLU A 18 -7.97 10.40 8.01
C GLU A 18 -8.18 11.92 7.96
N GLN A 19 -7.69 12.57 6.91
CA GLN A 19 -7.72 14.03 6.79
C GLN A 19 -7.93 14.44 5.34
N GLY A 20 -8.86 15.37 5.10
CA GLY A 20 -9.06 15.96 3.77
C GLY A 20 -9.47 14.97 2.67
N GLY A 21 -10.08 13.83 3.02
CA GLY A 21 -10.43 12.78 2.06
C GLY A 21 -9.25 11.88 1.67
N VAL A 22 -8.18 11.88 2.47
CA VAL A 22 -7.03 10.98 2.36
C VAL A 22 -6.96 10.12 3.63
N TRP A 23 -6.84 8.81 3.44
CA TRP A 23 -6.61 7.84 4.51
C TRP A 23 -5.18 7.33 4.42
N MET A 24 -4.44 7.31 5.52
CA MET A 24 -3.03 6.91 5.56
C MET A 24 -2.78 5.90 6.67
N VAL A 25 -2.07 4.83 6.34
CA VAL A 25 -1.49 3.91 7.32
C VAL A 25 0.03 3.96 7.22
N HIS A 26 0.69 4.33 8.32
CA HIS A 26 2.13 4.21 8.50
C HIS A 26 2.40 2.92 9.29
N PHE A 27 3.09 2.00 8.66
CA PHE A 27 3.42 0.71 9.24
C PHE A 27 4.89 0.33 9.05
N LEU A 28 5.33 -0.61 9.87
CA LEU A 28 6.66 -1.17 9.89
C LEU A 28 6.61 -2.64 9.48
N TRP A 29 7.62 -3.06 8.72
CA TRP A 29 7.94 -4.47 8.50
C TRP A 29 9.43 -4.67 8.78
N GLY A 30 9.73 -5.46 9.82
CA GLY A 30 11.09 -5.54 10.37
C GLY A 30 11.58 -4.17 10.85
N LYS A 31 12.60 -3.62 10.18
CA LYS A 31 13.18 -2.28 10.46
C LYS A 31 12.83 -1.24 9.37
N LYS A 32 11.92 -1.57 8.46
CA LYS A 32 11.58 -0.75 7.30
C LYS A 32 10.24 -0.07 7.53
N ASP A 33 10.17 1.22 7.21
CA ASP A 33 9.01 2.07 7.37
C ASP A 33 8.30 2.30 6.04
N PHE A 34 6.98 2.15 6.04
CA PHE A 34 6.14 2.29 4.87
C PHE A 34 4.91 3.12 5.16
N ARG A 35 4.39 3.77 4.12
CA ARG A 35 3.10 4.45 4.16
C ARG A 35 2.26 4.07 2.96
N ILE A 36 1.02 3.66 3.20
CA ILE A 36 0.03 3.51 2.14
C ILE A 36 -1.02 4.59 2.30
N PHE A 37 -1.43 5.17 1.18
CA PHE A 37 -2.43 6.24 1.10
C PHE A 37 -3.60 5.77 0.25
N LEU A 38 -4.81 6.06 0.71
CA LEU A 38 -6.05 5.83 -0.01
C LEU A 38 -6.76 7.16 -0.23
N GLU A 39 -7.45 7.26 -1.35
CA GLU A 39 -8.29 8.38 -1.73
C GLU A 39 -9.61 7.88 -2.33
N ARG A 40 -10.61 8.76 -2.45
CA ARG A 40 -11.86 8.41 -3.14
C ARG A 40 -11.57 8.00 -4.58
N ALA A 41 -12.18 6.89 -5.00
CA ALA A 41 -12.08 6.43 -6.38
C ALA A 41 -12.75 7.48 -7.30
N GLY A 42 -11.97 8.06 -8.22
CA GLY A 42 -12.45 9.04 -9.20
C GLY A 42 -11.84 10.45 -9.11
N THR A 43 -10.96 10.74 -8.15
CA THR A 43 -10.41 12.10 -7.93
C THR A 43 -8.99 12.39 -8.46
N SER A 44 -8.29 11.48 -9.17
CA SER A 44 -7.09 11.89 -9.91
C SER A 44 -6.70 11.01 -11.09
N SER A 45 -6.05 11.68 -12.04
CA SER A 45 -5.80 11.35 -13.43
C SER A 45 -4.90 10.14 -13.67
N ALA A 46 -5.27 9.31 -14.66
CA ALA A 46 -4.47 8.59 -15.67
C ALA A 46 -3.09 7.95 -15.36
N GLU A 47 -2.49 8.06 -14.19
CA GLU A 47 -1.31 7.32 -13.78
C GLU A 47 -1.73 6.18 -12.85
N ALA A 48 -1.98 5.03 -13.48
CA ALA A 48 -1.99 3.68 -12.90
C ALA A 48 -2.38 3.60 -11.41
N ALA A 49 -3.69 3.69 -11.13
CA ALA A 49 -4.23 3.30 -9.82
C ALA A 49 -3.64 1.93 -9.42
N LEU A 50 -2.99 1.88 -8.26
CA LEU A 50 -2.46 0.62 -7.73
C LEU A 50 -3.64 -0.35 -7.52
N PRO A 51 -3.42 -1.67 -7.73
CA PRO A 51 -4.50 -2.65 -7.68
C PRO A 51 -5.21 -2.62 -6.32
N GLY A 52 -6.53 -2.77 -6.35
CA GLY A 52 -7.38 -2.86 -5.16
C GLY A 52 -8.39 -1.72 -5.07
N THR A 53 -9.58 -1.92 -5.65
CA THR A 53 -10.75 -1.11 -5.28
C THR A 53 -11.21 -1.53 -3.89
N LEU A 54 -11.29 -0.57 -3.00
CA LEU A 54 -11.74 -0.75 -1.62
C LEU A 54 -13.11 -0.12 -1.47
N HIS A 55 -13.93 -0.68 -0.60
CA HIS A 55 -15.27 -0.19 -0.33
C HIS A 55 -15.41 0.17 1.15
N SER A 56 -15.85 1.41 1.38
CA SER A 56 -16.27 1.93 2.67
C SER A 56 -17.78 2.17 2.65
N GLN A 57 -18.47 1.76 3.72
CA GLN A 57 -19.91 2.04 3.88
C GLN A 57 -20.20 3.54 4.01
N SER A 58 -19.28 4.32 4.58
CA SER A 58 -19.48 5.76 4.85
C SER A 58 -18.98 6.65 3.72
N THR A 59 -17.87 6.27 3.07
CA THR A 59 -17.16 7.13 2.12
C THR A 59 -17.20 6.63 0.68
N GLY A 60 -17.80 5.46 0.44
CA GLY A 60 -17.92 4.86 -0.88
C GLY A 60 -16.65 4.14 -1.32
N ASN A 61 -16.39 4.13 -2.63
CA ASN A 61 -15.23 3.45 -3.18
C ASN A 61 -13.95 4.26 -2.96
N LEU A 62 -12.91 3.58 -2.50
CA LEU A 62 -11.56 4.11 -2.32
C LEU A 62 -10.59 3.35 -3.21
N SER A 63 -9.47 3.97 -3.53
CA SER A 63 -8.34 3.37 -4.25
C SER A 63 -7.03 3.77 -3.60
N VAL A 64 -6.02 2.91 -3.73
CA VAL A 64 -4.66 3.24 -3.29
C VAL A 64 -4.09 4.33 -4.21
N SER A 65 -3.81 5.50 -3.64
CA SER A 65 -3.24 6.63 -4.38
C SER A 65 -1.72 6.64 -4.36
N ARG A 66 -1.11 6.26 -3.23
CA ARG A 66 0.35 6.24 -3.06
C ARG A 66 0.78 5.09 -2.17
N PHE A 67 1.99 4.60 -2.43
CA PHE A 67 2.68 3.69 -1.54
C PHE A 67 4.13 4.13 -1.42
N GLN A 68 4.63 4.26 -0.21
CA GLN A 68 5.92 4.88 0.06
C GLN A 68 6.79 4.06 1.00
N TYR A 69 8.10 4.16 0.78
CA TYR A 69 9.14 3.57 1.61
C TYR A 69 10.07 4.66 2.15
N LEU A 70 10.35 4.65 3.44
CA LEU A 70 11.33 5.56 4.06
C LEU A 70 12.74 4.97 3.93
N TYR A 71 13.59 5.70 3.25
CA TYR A 71 15.01 5.37 3.13
C TYR A 71 15.85 6.61 3.39
N ASN A 72 16.82 6.51 4.29
CA ASN A 72 17.72 7.62 4.63
C ASN A 72 16.98 8.93 4.95
N PHE A 73 15.93 8.84 5.79
CA PHE A 73 15.06 9.96 6.17
C PHE A 73 14.25 10.60 5.03
N GLU A 74 14.17 9.94 3.87
CA GLU A 74 13.44 10.41 2.70
C GLU A 74 12.41 9.39 2.23
N TRP A 75 11.24 9.88 1.82
CA TRP A 75 10.17 9.05 1.30
C TRP A 75 10.32 8.85 -0.20
N HIS A 76 10.37 7.59 -0.62
CA HIS A 76 10.39 7.18 -2.02
C HIS A 76 9.04 6.59 -2.41
N GLU A 77 8.55 6.93 -3.60
CA GLU A 77 7.30 6.41 -4.17
C GLU A 77 7.51 5.03 -4.77
N TYR A 78 6.54 4.15 -4.56
CA TYR A 78 6.46 2.83 -5.16
C TYR A 78 6.35 2.94 -6.67
N ASP A 79 7.18 2.18 -7.37
CA ASP A 79 7.21 2.07 -8.81
C ASP A 79 7.36 0.58 -9.16
N ARG A 80 6.24 -0.04 -9.58
CA ARG A 80 6.23 -1.47 -9.87
C ARG A 80 7.11 -1.73 -11.08
N VAL A 81 8.25 -2.39 -10.88
CA VAL A 81 9.01 -2.96 -11.99
C VAL A 81 8.38 -4.30 -12.30
N SER A 82 8.05 -4.52 -13.58
CA SER A 82 7.67 -5.84 -14.07
C SER A 82 8.85 -6.80 -13.89
N GLY A 83 8.83 -7.63 -12.85
CA GLY A 83 9.89 -8.58 -12.54
C GLY A 83 9.30 -9.94 -12.20
N HIS A 84 9.74 -10.96 -12.95
CA HIS A 84 9.23 -12.32 -12.96
C HIS A 84 9.36 -13.06 -11.62
N GLY A 85 8.28 -13.74 -11.20
CA GLY A 85 8.25 -15.05 -10.52
C GLY A 85 9.33 -15.43 -9.49
N LEU A 86 9.80 -14.51 -8.65
CA LEU A 86 10.69 -14.82 -7.52
C LEU A 86 9.92 -14.82 -6.20
N ALA A 87 10.42 -15.53 -5.19
CA ALA A 87 9.84 -15.57 -3.84
C ALA A 87 9.83 -14.19 -3.14
N LEU A 88 10.68 -13.28 -3.62
CA LEU A 88 10.71 -11.87 -3.24
C LEU A 88 10.38 -11.03 -4.47
N GLU A 89 9.50 -10.04 -4.31
CA GLU A 89 9.25 -9.04 -5.34
C GLU A 89 10.34 -7.96 -5.21
N GLU A 90 11.18 -7.83 -6.24
CA GLU A 90 12.06 -6.68 -6.35
C GLU A 90 11.21 -5.48 -6.76
N VAL A 91 11.09 -4.53 -5.83
CA VAL A 91 10.29 -3.34 -6.03
C VAL A 91 11.20 -2.14 -6.18
N ARG A 92 10.96 -1.34 -7.23
CA ARG A 92 11.63 -0.06 -7.40
C ARG A 92 10.90 1.02 -6.61
N TRP A 93 11.70 1.88 -6.00
CA TRP A 93 11.26 3.03 -5.23
C TRP A 93 11.97 4.26 -5.78
N THR A 94 11.21 5.32 -6.07
CA THR A 94 11.74 6.49 -6.77
C THR A 94 11.56 7.77 -5.97
N ARG A 95 12.54 8.68 -6.08
CA ARG A 95 12.44 10.05 -5.60
C ARG A 95 13.24 10.95 -6.54
N GLY A 96 12.54 11.71 -7.38
CA GLY A 96 13.18 12.46 -8.46
C GLY A 96 13.97 11.52 -9.38
N LYS A 97 15.28 11.76 -9.52
CA LYS A 97 16.18 10.92 -10.34
C LYS A 97 16.73 9.69 -9.59
N THR A 98 16.50 9.60 -8.27
CA THR A 98 17.01 8.50 -7.45
C THR A 98 16.11 7.28 -7.56
N ARG A 99 16.71 6.13 -7.87
CA ARG A 99 16.06 4.82 -7.90
C ARG A 99 16.66 3.92 -6.84
N ARG A 100 15.82 3.18 -6.13
CA ARG A 100 16.21 2.18 -5.14
C ARG A 100 15.46 0.90 -5.43
N TYR A 101 16.12 -0.23 -5.21
CA TYR A 101 15.50 -1.54 -5.29
C TYR A 101 15.44 -2.12 -3.90
N VAL A 102 14.26 -2.62 -3.53
CA VAL A 102 14.01 -3.23 -2.24
C VAL A 102 13.33 -4.56 -2.47
N GLU A 103 13.94 -5.63 -1.97
CA GLU A 103 13.31 -6.94 -1.89
C GLU A 103 12.24 -6.92 -0.80
N LEU A 104 11.02 -7.29 -1.19
CA LEU A 104 9.87 -7.42 -0.31
C LEU A 104 9.26 -8.82 -0.46
N PRO A 105 8.59 -9.34 0.58
CA PRO A 105 7.78 -10.55 0.46
C PRO A 105 6.81 -10.42 -0.72
N GLN A 106 6.56 -11.54 -1.39
CA GLN A 106 5.52 -11.57 -2.42
C GLN A 106 4.18 -11.12 -1.85
N GLY A 107 3.45 -10.25 -2.58
CA GLY A 107 2.15 -9.75 -2.12
C GLY A 107 2.26 -8.66 -1.05
N PHE A 108 3.41 -8.00 -0.90
CA PHE A 108 3.59 -6.97 0.13
C PHE A 108 2.61 -5.80 0.00
N LEU A 109 2.31 -5.36 -1.23
CA LEU A 109 1.29 -4.34 -1.47
C LEU A 109 -0.09 -4.84 -1.04
N ASP A 110 -0.40 -6.12 -1.28
CA ASP A 110 -1.64 -6.72 -0.83
C ASP A 110 -1.74 -6.76 0.70
N ALA A 111 -0.67 -7.13 1.40
CA ALA A 111 -0.61 -7.07 2.85
C ALA A 111 -0.83 -5.62 3.36
N ALA A 112 -0.19 -4.63 2.73
CA ALA A 112 -0.37 -3.22 3.07
C ALA A 112 -1.83 -2.76 2.89
N ILE A 113 -2.49 -3.21 1.82
CA ILE A 113 -3.91 -2.95 1.59
C ILE A 113 -4.78 -3.63 2.65
N GLN A 114 -4.47 -4.88 3.03
CA GLN A 114 -5.21 -5.58 4.09
C GLN A 114 -5.09 -4.87 5.44
N LEU A 115 -3.92 -4.31 5.77
CA LEU A 115 -3.74 -3.47 6.96
C LEU A 115 -4.66 -2.25 6.92
N ALA A 116 -4.72 -1.56 5.76
CA ALA A 116 -5.59 -0.41 5.59
C ALA A 116 -7.09 -0.78 5.70
N CYS A 117 -7.48 -1.94 5.16
CA CYS A 117 -8.83 -2.48 5.35
C CYS A 117 -9.15 -2.69 6.83
N GLY A 118 -8.23 -3.30 7.58
CA GLY A 118 -8.42 -3.55 9.01
C GLY A 118 -8.54 -2.28 9.84
N GLU A 119 -7.70 -1.26 9.58
CA GLU A 119 -7.72 -0.03 10.37
C GLU A 119 -8.90 0.89 10.04
N PHE A 120 -9.36 0.91 8.79
CA PHE A 120 -10.43 1.81 8.35
C PHE A 120 -11.78 1.11 8.14
N GLY A 121 -11.90 -0.17 8.53
CA GLY A 121 -13.15 -0.93 8.36
C GLY A 121 -13.58 -1.08 6.90
N LEU A 122 -12.61 -1.18 5.99
CA LEU A 122 -12.87 -1.29 4.55
C LEU A 122 -12.97 -2.74 4.12
N THR A 123 -13.67 -2.98 3.02
CA THR A 123 -13.72 -4.28 2.36
C THR A 123 -13.08 -4.20 0.98
N ARG A 124 -12.42 -5.27 0.55
CA ARG A 124 -11.94 -5.37 -0.83
C ARG A 124 -13.15 -5.62 -1.75
N ALA A 125 -13.29 -4.84 -2.81
CA ALA A 125 -14.25 -5.18 -3.85
C ALA A 125 -13.81 -6.50 -4.48
N ARG A 126 -14.70 -7.50 -4.56
CA ARG A 126 -14.44 -8.74 -5.28
C ARG A 126 -14.02 -8.39 -6.70
N GLN A 127 -12.80 -8.75 -7.11
CA GLN A 127 -12.50 -8.88 -8.53
C GLN A 127 -13.42 -9.97 -9.04
N GLY A 128 -14.39 -9.60 -9.89
CA GLY A 128 -15.24 -10.58 -10.55
C GLY A 128 -14.33 -11.56 -11.28
N THR A 129 -14.37 -12.83 -10.88
CA THR A 129 -13.88 -13.92 -11.71
C THR A 129 -14.62 -13.81 -13.04
N ALA A 130 -13.91 -13.39 -14.08
CA ALA A 130 -14.36 -13.63 -15.45
C ALA A 130 -14.47 -15.15 -15.58
N ALA A 131 -15.72 -15.63 -15.68
CA ALA A 131 -16.04 -17.00 -16.05
C ALA A 131 -15.84 -17.19 -17.55
#